data_AF-A0A1T5KQS6-F1
#
_entry.id   AF-A0A1T5KQS6-F1
#
_cell.length_a   1.000
_cell.length_b   1.000
_cell.length_c   1.000
_cell.angle_alpha   90.00
_cell.angle_beta   90.00
_cell.angle_gamma   90.00
#
_symmetry.space_group_name_H-M   'P 1'
#
loop_
_entity.id
_entity.type
_entity.pdbx_description
1 polymer ?
#
loop_
_entity_poly.entity_id
_entity_poly.type
_entity_poly.pdbx_seq_one_letter_code
_entity_poly.pdbx_strand_id
1 'polypeptide(L)'
;MKKRLSQTLILVILLAAVTYACKEESMVPADDSSGSTGDDASAMRKPSDNDFQVSLVVDSTTWKYTLTKSVGTKDPGHFIIDFGTCGEASPTISNIVSVSVNGKDWSHQISSSEGNTGCAIHSANIVKFDNLGCANQYVIEFTLDTLYSQVGTTGWIKSGRTCVSKTLTGPGCRGYTLTSTMEAAPSMIGKPYNEINTYMKTFGFDYSEHPHCNSGYGGHSEGIHCDIVRDATFAKPVFRFDIHIDPVIDGDRCSATTVDRQRNEMKSITNNTTWAKVQGNWDEWQILEWKFKLPAGFQPTANFCHIHQLKAQDGPNNGSPVITITPRANSDGTNKRMQIIHSVDGASTGKGTVVNNIPLSDFEDEWVQVREEMHYTHNGYYACEIIRIRDGKVLIDFEDTNIDMWRSGASFIRNKYGIYRSLAGGRLDNNPVGQSPLLKNESLWITDFKVYEKNTSPDPGTPHN
;
A
#
# COMPACT_ATOMS: atom_id res chain seq x y z
N MET A 1 47.49 -3.60 29.25
CA MET A 1 46.58 -2.95 30.21
C MET A 1 45.19 -2.86 29.57
N LYS A 2 44.28 -3.73 30.05
CA LYS A 2 42.81 -3.83 29.87
C LYS A 2 42.15 -3.52 28.51
N LYS A 3 41.81 -4.59 27.79
CA LYS A 3 40.67 -4.70 26.86
C LYS A 3 39.36 -4.36 27.60
N ARG A 4 38.47 -3.55 27.01
CA ARG A 4 37.05 -3.46 27.41
C ARG A 4 36.21 -4.17 26.36
N LEU A 5 35.73 -5.37 26.70
CA LEU A 5 34.57 -6.00 26.07
C LEU A 5 33.34 -5.18 26.47
N SER A 6 32.56 -4.72 25.49
CA SER A 6 31.18 -4.27 25.71
C SER A 6 30.28 -5.44 25.35
N GLN A 7 29.58 -5.98 26.34
CA GLN A 7 28.58 -7.04 26.18
C GLN A 7 27.29 -6.41 25.61
N THR A 8 26.92 -6.81 24.40
CA THR A 8 25.60 -6.52 23.84
C THR A 8 24.59 -7.48 24.46
N LEU A 9 23.68 -6.93 25.26
CA LEU A 9 22.55 -7.65 25.85
C LEU A 9 21.54 -7.97 24.74
N ILE A 10 21.47 -9.22 24.30
CA ILE A 10 20.44 -9.71 23.38
C ILE A 10 19.17 -9.94 24.21
N LEU A 11 18.17 -9.08 24.05
CA LEU A 11 16.84 -9.29 24.60
C LEU A 11 16.06 -10.22 23.65
N VAL A 12 16.11 -11.52 23.92
CA VAL A 12 15.23 -12.50 23.28
C VAL A 12 13.87 -12.41 23.95
N ILE A 13 12.88 -11.83 23.27
CA ILE A 13 11.47 -11.93 23.70
C ILE A 13 10.99 -13.33 23.29
N LEU A 14 11.00 -14.26 24.24
CA LEU A 14 10.34 -15.56 24.09
C LEU A 14 8.82 -15.31 24.18
N LEU A 15 8.11 -15.46 23.07
CA LEU A 15 6.65 -15.51 23.08
C LEU A 15 6.24 -16.86 23.71
N ALA A 16 5.83 -16.84 24.96
CA ALA A 16 5.33 -18.03 25.65
C ALA A 16 3.98 -18.42 25.03
N ALA A 17 3.97 -19.48 24.23
CA ALA A 17 2.74 -20.17 23.85
C ALA A 17 2.17 -20.84 25.12
N VAL A 18 1.18 -20.22 25.74
CA VAL A 18 0.37 -20.87 26.77
C VAL A 18 -0.58 -21.84 26.06
N THR A 19 -0.16 -23.08 25.92
CA THR A 19 -1.07 -24.18 25.56
C THR A 19 -1.81 -24.62 26.81
N TYR A 20 -3.05 -24.16 26.95
CA TYR A 20 -3.98 -24.80 27.90
C TYR A 20 -4.53 -26.06 27.21
N ALA A 21 -4.21 -27.23 27.76
CA ALA A 21 -4.86 -28.47 27.38
C ALA A 21 -6.29 -28.46 27.95
N CYS A 22 -7.30 -28.56 27.09
CA CYS A 22 -8.67 -28.83 27.52
C CYS A 22 -8.73 -30.26 28.09
N LYS A 23 -9.25 -30.38 29.31
CA LYS A 23 -9.47 -31.66 29.99
C LYS A 23 -10.62 -32.42 29.29
N GLU A 24 -10.35 -33.61 28.77
CA GLU A 24 -11.40 -34.61 28.51
C GLU A 24 -11.73 -35.31 29.84
N GLU A 25 -12.99 -35.31 30.26
CA GLU A 25 -13.44 -36.11 31.40
C GLU A 25 -14.16 -37.37 30.91
N SER A 26 -13.54 -38.51 31.23
CA SER A 26 -13.99 -39.88 30.96
C SER A 26 -15.17 -40.29 31.84
N MET A 27 -16.15 -40.96 31.24
CA MET A 27 -17.31 -41.58 31.91
C MET A 27 -16.90 -42.86 32.67
N VAL A 28 -17.34 -43.01 33.93
CA VAL A 28 -17.36 -44.26 34.73
C VAL A 28 -18.63 -44.24 35.63
N PRO A 29 -19.31 -45.38 35.90
CA PRO A 29 -20.77 -45.46 35.93
C PRO A 29 -21.42 -45.28 37.32
N ALA A 30 -22.74 -45.16 37.26
CA ALA A 30 -23.69 -44.83 38.32
C ALA A 30 -23.60 -45.72 39.58
N ASP A 31 -23.77 -45.08 40.74
CA ASP A 31 -24.32 -45.71 41.92
C ASP A 31 -25.31 -44.76 42.63
N ASP A 32 -26.36 -45.36 43.17
CA ASP A 32 -27.60 -44.75 43.66
C ASP A 32 -27.39 -44.05 45.02
N SER A 33 -27.72 -42.77 45.15
CA SER A 33 -28.30 -42.22 46.39
C SER A 33 -28.71 -40.75 46.26
N SER A 34 -29.88 -40.47 46.81
CA SER A 34 -30.57 -39.19 46.90
C SER A 34 -29.85 -38.19 47.82
N GLY A 35 -29.60 -36.98 47.30
CA GLY A 35 -29.14 -35.86 48.13
C GLY A 35 -28.89 -34.61 47.30
N SER A 36 -29.84 -33.66 47.30
CA SER A 36 -29.62 -32.33 46.76
C SER A 36 -28.61 -31.56 47.62
N THR A 37 -27.55 -31.01 47.03
CA THR A 37 -27.09 -29.62 47.21
C THR A 37 -25.78 -29.37 46.46
N GLY A 38 -25.80 -28.37 45.55
CA GLY A 38 -24.64 -27.54 45.20
C GLY A 38 -23.65 -28.06 44.16
N ASP A 39 -24.05 -28.13 42.88
CA ASP A 39 -23.09 -28.15 41.77
C ASP A 39 -22.62 -26.73 41.47
N ASP A 40 -21.41 -26.39 41.93
CA ASP A 40 -20.66 -25.22 41.46
C ASP A 40 -19.83 -25.62 40.22
N ALA A 41 -20.54 -26.04 39.16
CA ALA A 41 -19.98 -26.07 37.82
C ALA A 41 -20.10 -24.64 37.27
N SER A 42 -18.97 -24.01 36.95
CA SER A 42 -18.91 -22.73 36.22
C SER A 42 -19.66 -22.87 34.88
N ALA A 43 -20.97 -22.70 34.91
CA ALA A 43 -21.83 -22.77 33.75
C ALA A 43 -21.53 -21.55 32.88
N MET A 44 -20.83 -21.76 31.76
CA MET A 44 -20.59 -20.72 30.77
C MET A 44 -21.91 -20.05 30.39
N ARG A 45 -21.93 -18.72 30.44
CA ARG A 45 -23.13 -17.93 30.20
C ARG A 45 -23.54 -18.06 28.73
N LYS A 46 -24.86 -18.02 28.47
CA LYS A 46 -25.37 -17.86 27.09
C LYS A 46 -24.75 -16.59 26.48
N PRO A 47 -24.24 -16.66 25.24
CA PRO A 47 -23.66 -15.50 24.56
C PRO A 47 -24.67 -14.38 24.39
N SER A 48 -24.25 -13.15 24.64
CA SER A 48 -24.94 -11.91 24.27
C SER A 48 -24.16 -11.13 23.22
N ASP A 49 -24.76 -10.07 22.66
CA ASP A 49 -24.09 -9.23 21.67
C ASP A 49 -22.79 -8.62 22.24
N ASN A 50 -22.80 -8.21 23.51
CA ASN A 50 -21.63 -7.61 24.15
C ASN A 50 -20.50 -8.59 24.47
N ASP A 51 -20.71 -9.90 24.28
CA ASP A 51 -19.75 -10.92 24.69
C ASP A 51 -18.56 -11.04 23.73
N PHE A 52 -18.70 -10.52 22.51
CA PHE A 52 -17.65 -10.52 21.50
C PHE A 52 -17.37 -9.09 21.03
N GLN A 53 -16.12 -8.66 21.15
CA GLN A 53 -15.62 -7.45 20.50
C GLN A 53 -15.00 -7.84 19.17
N VAL A 54 -15.38 -7.14 18.09
CA VAL A 54 -14.87 -7.42 16.73
C VAL A 54 -14.16 -6.18 16.23
N SER A 55 -12.90 -6.31 15.83
CA SER A 55 -12.15 -5.27 15.13
C SER A 55 -11.72 -5.76 13.74
N LEU A 56 -11.61 -4.83 12.79
CA LEU A 56 -11.17 -5.11 11.42
C LEU A 56 -9.93 -4.28 11.09
N VAL A 57 -8.97 -4.91 10.41
CA VAL A 57 -7.90 -4.24 9.67
C VAL A 57 -7.97 -4.73 8.23
N VAL A 58 -7.95 -3.81 7.27
CA VAL A 58 -7.87 -4.12 5.84
C VAL A 58 -6.54 -3.61 5.31
N ASP A 59 -5.78 -4.46 4.65
CA ASP A 59 -4.56 -4.10 3.92
C ASP A 59 -4.70 -4.58 2.49
N SER A 60 -5.01 -3.65 1.57
CA SER A 60 -5.23 -3.95 0.16
C SER A 60 -6.35 -5.00 0.00
N THR A 61 -6.03 -6.19 -0.50
CA THR A 61 -6.99 -7.30 -0.67
C THR A 61 -7.12 -8.20 0.57
N THR A 62 -6.37 -7.93 1.65
CA THR A 62 -6.35 -8.75 2.87
C THR A 62 -7.26 -8.16 3.94
N TRP A 63 -8.14 -8.99 4.49
CA TRP A 63 -9.13 -8.65 5.51
C TRP A 63 -8.84 -9.43 6.79
N LYS A 64 -8.60 -8.72 7.89
CA LYS A 64 -8.25 -9.32 9.17
C LYS A 64 -9.24 -8.92 10.26
N TYR A 65 -10.12 -9.86 10.62
CA TYR A 65 -11.02 -9.73 11.76
C TYR A 65 -10.37 -10.28 13.02
N THR A 66 -10.48 -9.54 14.11
CA THR A 66 -10.09 -10.01 15.44
C THR A 66 -11.32 -10.06 16.32
N LEU A 67 -11.76 -11.27 16.68
CA LEU A 67 -12.85 -11.49 17.63
C LEU A 67 -12.24 -11.73 19.01
N THR A 68 -12.53 -10.84 19.95
CA THR A 68 -12.09 -10.96 21.34
C THR A 68 -13.28 -11.36 22.21
N LYS A 69 -13.16 -12.50 22.88
CA LYS A 69 -14.23 -13.10 23.69
C LYS A 69 -14.17 -12.61 25.13
N SER A 70 -15.32 -12.27 25.71
CA SER A 70 -15.45 -11.91 27.12
C SER A 70 -15.26 -13.12 28.04
N VAL A 71 -14.78 -12.87 29.26
CA VAL A 71 -14.57 -13.93 30.26
C VAL A 71 -15.91 -14.60 30.59
N GLY A 72 -15.93 -15.94 30.65
CA GLY A 72 -17.13 -16.72 30.96
C GLY A 72 -18.08 -16.96 29.79
N THR A 73 -17.78 -16.42 28.61
CA THR A 73 -18.54 -16.68 27.37
C THR A 73 -18.08 -17.99 26.72
N LYS A 74 -19.05 -18.72 26.18
CA LYS A 74 -18.81 -19.96 25.41
C LYS A 74 -18.05 -19.70 24.11
N ASP A 75 -17.17 -20.63 23.71
CA ASP A 75 -16.44 -20.53 22.45
C ASP A 75 -17.38 -20.51 21.23
N PRO A 76 -17.14 -19.63 20.25
CA PRO A 76 -17.81 -19.69 18.97
C PRO A 76 -17.37 -20.95 18.23
N GLY A 77 -18.33 -21.66 17.64
CA GLY A 77 -18.07 -22.73 16.67
C GLY A 77 -18.07 -22.21 15.24
N HIS A 78 -18.79 -21.11 14.97
CA HIS A 78 -18.84 -20.50 13.65
C HIS A 78 -18.80 -18.98 13.74
N PHE A 79 -18.08 -18.37 12.80
CA PHE A 79 -18.20 -16.95 12.47
C PHE A 79 -18.65 -16.82 11.04
N ILE A 80 -19.65 -15.99 10.77
CA ILE A 80 -20.29 -15.87 9.47
C ILE A 80 -20.31 -14.41 9.08
N ILE A 81 -19.93 -14.11 7.85
CA ILE A 81 -19.96 -12.75 7.30
C ILE A 81 -20.85 -12.74 6.07
N ASP A 82 -21.76 -11.77 5.98
CA ASP A 82 -22.52 -11.50 4.78
C ASP A 82 -21.65 -10.77 3.75
N PHE A 83 -21.43 -11.43 2.61
CA PHE A 83 -20.73 -10.86 1.47
C PHE A 83 -21.70 -10.22 0.46
N GLY A 84 -22.99 -10.56 0.50
CA GLY A 84 -24.05 -10.21 -0.46
C GLY A 84 -24.52 -8.75 -0.45
N THR A 85 -23.62 -7.80 -0.20
CA THR A 85 -23.93 -6.38 -0.05
C THR A 85 -24.08 -5.63 -1.38
N CYS A 86 -23.70 -6.26 -2.50
CA CYS A 86 -23.58 -5.61 -3.81
C CYS A 86 -24.08 -6.46 -4.99
N GLY A 87 -25.00 -7.41 -4.76
CA GLY A 87 -25.49 -8.31 -5.81
C GLY A 87 -24.35 -9.08 -6.48
N GLU A 88 -24.37 -9.18 -7.82
CA GLU A 88 -23.34 -9.87 -8.64
C GLU A 88 -21.93 -9.27 -8.50
N ALA A 89 -21.81 -8.02 -8.07
CA ALA A 89 -20.52 -7.39 -7.84
C ALA A 89 -19.93 -7.75 -6.46
N SER A 90 -20.67 -8.42 -5.59
CA SER A 90 -20.15 -8.89 -4.30
C SER A 90 -19.04 -9.92 -4.50
N PRO A 91 -18.02 -10.00 -3.63
CA PRO A 91 -17.18 -11.19 -3.62
C PRO A 91 -18.02 -12.38 -3.19
N THR A 92 -17.61 -13.56 -3.61
CA THR A 92 -18.13 -14.82 -3.10
C THR A 92 -17.01 -15.60 -2.43
N ILE A 93 -17.33 -16.75 -1.83
CA ILE A 93 -16.32 -17.67 -1.30
C ILE A 93 -15.25 -18.04 -2.35
N SER A 94 -15.59 -18.06 -3.64
CA SER A 94 -14.66 -18.40 -4.73
C SER A 94 -13.60 -17.32 -4.99
N ASN A 95 -13.83 -16.09 -4.51
CA ASN A 95 -12.88 -14.99 -4.64
C ASN A 95 -11.84 -14.97 -3.50
N ILE A 96 -11.93 -15.88 -2.52
CA ILE A 96 -10.93 -16.01 -1.45
C ILE A 96 -9.71 -16.78 -1.98
N VAL A 97 -8.56 -16.11 -2.05
CA VAL A 97 -7.29 -16.70 -2.52
C VAL A 97 -6.47 -17.33 -1.40
N SER A 98 -6.64 -16.85 -0.16
CA SER A 98 -6.03 -17.44 1.03
C SER A 98 -6.90 -17.14 2.26
N VAL A 99 -6.85 -18.03 3.25
CA VAL A 99 -7.58 -17.86 4.50
C VAL A 99 -6.87 -18.55 5.65
N SER A 100 -6.84 -17.91 6.81
CA SER A 100 -6.31 -18.47 8.04
C SER A 100 -7.13 -18.10 9.27
N VAL A 101 -7.07 -18.95 10.29
CA VAL A 101 -7.56 -18.65 11.64
C VAL A 101 -6.43 -18.90 12.63
N ASN A 102 -6.07 -17.87 13.40
CA ASN A 102 -4.93 -17.89 14.31
C ASN A 102 -3.62 -18.35 13.62
N GLY A 103 -3.43 -17.94 12.37
CA GLY A 103 -2.25 -18.26 11.55
C GLY A 103 -2.22 -19.68 10.97
N LYS A 104 -3.28 -20.49 11.17
CA LYS A 104 -3.41 -21.82 10.56
C LYS A 104 -4.29 -21.73 9.32
N ASP A 105 -3.91 -22.41 8.24
CA ASP A 105 -4.72 -22.52 7.04
C ASP A 105 -6.13 -23.01 7.37
N TRP A 106 -7.12 -22.32 6.83
CA TRP A 106 -8.55 -22.57 7.08
C TRP A 106 -9.33 -22.81 5.78
N SER A 107 -8.64 -23.01 4.65
CA SER A 107 -9.22 -23.13 3.31
C SER A 107 -10.27 -24.25 3.20
N HIS A 108 -10.09 -25.35 3.92
CA HIS A 108 -11.01 -26.48 3.97
C HIS A 108 -12.15 -26.34 4.99
N GLN A 109 -12.17 -25.24 5.75
CA GLN A 109 -13.08 -24.98 6.86
C GLN A 109 -13.91 -23.70 6.63
N ILE A 110 -14.02 -23.27 5.37
CA ILE A 110 -14.93 -22.20 4.95
C ILE A 110 -16.10 -22.77 4.14
N SER A 111 -17.28 -22.18 4.29
CA SER A 111 -18.52 -22.62 3.63
C SER A 111 -19.36 -21.42 3.17
N SER A 112 -19.99 -21.55 2.00
CA SER A 112 -20.99 -20.60 1.50
C SER A 112 -22.43 -20.90 1.95
N SER A 113 -22.62 -21.99 2.69
CA SER A 113 -23.91 -22.39 3.26
C SER A 113 -23.93 -22.17 4.77
N GLU A 114 -25.05 -21.67 5.28
CA GLU A 114 -25.33 -21.57 6.72
C GLU A 114 -25.26 -22.98 7.35
N GLY A 115 -25.83 -23.96 6.65
CA GLY A 115 -25.95 -25.34 7.12
C GLY A 115 -27.10 -25.47 8.12
N ASN A 116 -26.76 -25.82 9.37
CA ASN A 116 -27.73 -25.93 10.48
C ASN A 116 -27.26 -25.12 11.68
N THR A 117 -26.71 -23.92 11.47
CA THR A 117 -26.24 -23.12 12.60
C THR A 117 -27.42 -22.54 13.40
N GLY A 118 -28.62 -22.45 12.82
CA GLY A 118 -29.77 -21.82 13.48
C GLY A 118 -29.60 -20.31 13.61
N CYS A 119 -28.73 -19.72 12.80
CA CYS A 119 -28.59 -18.28 12.67
C CYS A 119 -29.67 -17.76 11.71
N ALA A 120 -30.30 -16.63 12.05
CA ALA A 120 -31.21 -15.95 11.15
C ALA A 120 -30.42 -15.21 10.06
N ILE A 121 -30.01 -15.95 9.02
CA ILE A 121 -29.28 -15.43 7.87
C ILE A 121 -30.24 -15.20 6.73
N HIS A 122 -30.29 -13.97 6.25
CA HIS A 122 -31.18 -13.55 5.16
C HIS A 122 -30.44 -13.36 3.83
N SER A 123 -29.12 -13.48 3.83
CA SER A 123 -28.29 -13.37 2.62
C SER A 123 -28.03 -14.73 1.98
N ALA A 124 -28.06 -14.76 0.66
CA ALA A 124 -27.68 -15.92 -0.15
C ALA A 124 -26.16 -16.01 -0.40
N ASN A 125 -25.41 -14.96 -0.08
CA ASN A 125 -23.96 -14.90 -0.30
C ASN A 125 -23.25 -14.62 1.03
N ILE A 126 -22.79 -15.70 1.68
CA ILE A 126 -22.08 -15.64 2.95
C ILE A 126 -20.74 -16.36 2.86
N VAL A 127 -19.85 -16.01 3.78
CA VAL A 127 -18.68 -16.83 4.10
C VAL A 127 -18.74 -17.19 5.57
N LYS A 128 -18.86 -18.48 5.84
CA LYS A 128 -18.83 -19.06 7.19
C LYS A 128 -17.47 -19.71 7.42
N PHE A 129 -16.84 -19.35 8.53
CA PHE A 129 -15.65 -19.98 9.11
C PHE A 129 -16.13 -21.02 10.12
N ASP A 130 -16.01 -22.28 9.76
CA ASP A 130 -16.47 -23.42 10.55
C ASP A 130 -15.41 -23.88 11.57
N ASN A 131 -15.89 -24.61 12.59
CA ASN A 131 -15.07 -25.36 13.55
C ASN A 131 -14.04 -24.50 14.28
N LEU A 132 -14.41 -23.26 14.62
CA LEU A 132 -13.58 -22.39 15.45
C LEU A 132 -13.34 -23.11 16.80
N GLY A 133 -12.06 -23.38 17.10
CA GLY A 133 -11.65 -24.10 18.31
C GLY A 133 -11.76 -23.26 19.58
N CYS A 134 -11.26 -23.76 20.72
CA CYS A 134 -11.23 -22.98 21.95
C CYS A 134 -10.14 -21.89 21.89
N ALA A 135 -10.52 -20.64 22.11
CA ALA A 135 -9.57 -19.52 22.24
C ALA A 135 -10.20 -18.32 22.97
N ASN A 136 -9.36 -17.45 23.53
CA ASN A 136 -9.80 -16.14 24.05
C ASN A 136 -9.91 -15.09 22.94
N GLN A 137 -9.18 -15.29 21.85
CA GLN A 137 -9.18 -14.42 20.69
C GLN A 137 -9.07 -15.25 19.42
N TYR A 138 -9.76 -14.81 18.37
CA TYR A 138 -9.74 -15.42 17.05
C TYR A 138 -9.29 -14.37 16.05
N VAL A 139 -8.15 -14.59 15.42
CA VAL A 139 -7.64 -13.78 14.32
C VAL A 139 -7.99 -14.49 13.03
N ILE A 140 -9.01 -13.98 12.34
CA ILE A 140 -9.54 -14.54 11.10
C ILE A 140 -9.05 -13.63 9.97
N GLU A 141 -8.20 -14.17 9.11
CA GLU A 141 -7.58 -13.41 8.02
C GLU A 141 -7.91 -14.09 6.70
N PHE A 142 -8.39 -13.34 5.72
CA PHE A 142 -8.57 -13.84 4.36
C PHE A 142 -8.13 -12.81 3.33
N THR A 143 -7.62 -13.28 2.21
CA THR A 143 -7.24 -12.43 1.07
C THR A 143 -8.21 -12.67 -0.06
N LEU A 144 -8.74 -11.59 -0.64
CA LEU A 144 -9.58 -11.62 -1.83
C LEU A 144 -8.73 -11.51 -3.11
N ASP A 145 -9.27 -11.94 -4.23
CA ASP A 145 -8.66 -11.88 -5.55
C ASP A 145 -8.41 -10.44 -6.05
N THR A 146 -9.19 -9.47 -5.57
CA THR A 146 -9.10 -8.05 -5.92
C THR A 146 -9.59 -7.14 -4.78
N LEU A 147 -9.56 -5.83 -5.01
CA LEU A 147 -10.08 -4.83 -4.08
C LEU A 147 -11.62 -4.81 -4.09
N TYR A 148 -12.16 -4.91 -2.89
CA TYR A 148 -13.58 -4.71 -2.61
C TYR A 148 -13.71 -3.53 -1.67
N SER A 149 -14.70 -2.66 -1.92
CA SER A 149 -14.93 -1.50 -1.04
C SER A 149 -15.28 -1.96 0.37
N GLN A 150 -15.02 -1.13 1.38
CA GLN A 150 -15.54 -1.38 2.72
C GLN A 150 -16.99 -0.91 2.81
N VAL A 151 -17.89 -1.79 3.23
CA VAL A 151 -19.30 -1.45 3.43
C VAL A 151 -19.80 -2.03 4.74
N GLY A 152 -20.77 -1.37 5.37
CA GLY A 152 -21.49 -1.95 6.49
C GLY A 152 -22.22 -3.22 6.06
N THR A 153 -22.03 -4.31 6.79
CA THR A 153 -22.67 -5.60 6.57
C THR A 153 -23.05 -6.24 7.91
N THR A 154 -23.65 -7.42 7.85
CA THR A 154 -23.99 -8.22 9.03
C THR A 154 -23.05 -9.41 9.14
N GLY A 155 -22.59 -9.69 10.36
CA GLY A 155 -21.99 -10.99 10.69
C GLY A 155 -22.73 -11.67 11.82
N TRP A 156 -22.46 -12.97 11.96
CA TRP A 156 -23.07 -13.80 12.98
C TRP A 156 -22.00 -14.62 13.71
N ILE A 157 -22.10 -14.66 15.03
CA ILE A 157 -21.22 -15.46 15.89
C ILE A 157 -22.08 -16.54 16.54
N LYS A 158 -21.79 -17.80 16.22
CA LYS A 158 -22.55 -18.95 16.68
C LYS A 158 -21.76 -19.67 17.78
N SER A 159 -22.30 -19.71 19.00
CA SER A 159 -21.70 -20.45 20.13
C SER A 159 -22.72 -21.38 20.79
N GLY A 160 -22.42 -22.68 20.87
CA GLY A 160 -23.32 -23.67 21.49
C GLY A 160 -24.66 -23.84 20.77
N ARG A 161 -25.75 -23.26 21.29
CA ARG A 161 -27.09 -23.22 20.63
C ARG A 161 -27.55 -21.79 20.32
N THR A 162 -26.72 -20.80 20.60
CA THR A 162 -27.05 -19.38 20.47
C THR A 162 -26.29 -18.80 19.28
N CYS A 163 -26.99 -18.01 18.49
CA CYS A 163 -26.40 -17.20 17.43
C CYS A 163 -26.68 -15.73 17.72
N VAL A 164 -25.66 -14.88 17.57
CA VAL A 164 -25.77 -13.43 17.77
C VAL A 164 -25.34 -12.74 16.50
N SER A 165 -26.16 -11.81 16.00
CA SER A 165 -25.82 -10.97 14.85
C SER A 165 -25.11 -9.69 15.31
N LYS A 166 -24.20 -9.19 14.48
CA LYS A 166 -23.46 -7.94 14.68
C LYS A 166 -23.41 -7.16 13.39
N THR A 167 -23.55 -5.84 13.49
CA THR A 167 -23.11 -4.95 12.42
C THR A 167 -21.58 -4.93 12.40
N LEU A 168 -21.00 -5.14 11.24
CA LEU A 168 -19.57 -5.10 11.01
C LEU A 168 -19.26 -4.45 9.65
N THR A 169 -18.01 -4.10 9.41
CA THR A 169 -17.57 -3.70 8.08
C THR A 169 -17.14 -4.96 7.33
N GLY A 170 -17.58 -5.13 6.09
CA GLY A 170 -17.21 -6.26 5.23
C GLY A 170 -16.97 -5.85 3.79
N PRO A 171 -16.64 -6.81 2.91
CA PRO A 171 -16.32 -6.52 1.53
C PRO A 171 -17.59 -6.20 0.73
N GLY A 172 -17.54 -5.06 0.06
CA GLY A 172 -18.62 -4.45 -0.70
C GLY A 172 -18.61 -4.84 -2.17
N CYS A 173 -18.76 -3.86 -3.03
CA CYS A 173 -18.81 -4.10 -4.47
C CYS A 173 -17.38 -4.34 -4.97
N ARG A 174 -17.23 -5.19 -6.00
CA ARG A 174 -16.03 -5.27 -6.82
C ARG A 174 -15.82 -3.89 -7.41
N GLY A 175 -14.95 -3.14 -6.75
CA GLY A 175 -14.70 -1.75 -7.09
C GLY A 175 -13.70 -1.74 -8.23
N TYR A 176 -12.51 -2.22 -7.92
CA TYR A 176 -11.38 -2.19 -8.83
C TYR A 176 -10.88 -3.58 -9.15
N THR A 177 -10.31 -3.74 -10.34
CA THR A 177 -9.64 -4.95 -10.81
C THR A 177 -8.14 -4.72 -10.78
N LEU A 178 -7.37 -5.61 -10.18
CA LEU A 178 -5.90 -5.56 -10.27
C LEU A 178 -5.46 -5.82 -11.72
N THR A 179 -4.90 -4.82 -12.39
CA THR A 179 -4.53 -4.90 -13.82
C THR A 179 -3.02 -5.06 -14.02
N SER A 180 -2.22 -4.55 -13.09
CA SER A 180 -0.76 -4.63 -13.16
C SER A 180 -0.11 -4.70 -11.79
N THR A 181 1.01 -5.40 -11.72
CA THR A 181 1.90 -5.42 -10.56
C THR A 181 3.35 -5.33 -11.02
N MET A 182 4.24 -4.83 -10.18
CA MET A 182 5.68 -4.93 -10.41
C MET A 182 6.42 -5.13 -9.09
N GLU A 183 7.27 -6.16 -9.06
CA GLU A 183 8.20 -6.43 -7.98
C GLU A 183 9.62 -6.45 -8.53
N ALA A 184 10.60 -6.08 -7.70
CA ALA A 184 11.99 -6.36 -8.01
C ALA A 184 12.24 -7.88 -7.92
N ALA A 185 13.14 -8.42 -8.74
CA ALA A 185 13.47 -9.84 -8.73
C ALA A 185 14.88 -10.10 -8.16
N PRO A 186 15.12 -11.22 -7.45
CA PRO A 186 16.46 -11.55 -6.96
C PRO A 186 17.48 -11.71 -8.09
N SER A 187 17.05 -12.11 -9.28
CA SER A 187 17.89 -12.22 -10.49
C SER A 187 18.41 -10.87 -11.01
N MET A 188 17.81 -9.76 -10.57
CA MET A 188 18.18 -8.41 -10.97
C MET A 188 19.21 -7.75 -10.05
N ILE A 189 19.58 -8.39 -8.93
CA ILE A 189 20.59 -7.85 -8.00
C ILE A 189 21.94 -7.69 -8.73
N GLY A 190 22.53 -6.49 -8.65
CA GLY A 190 23.82 -6.16 -9.27
C GLY A 190 23.79 -6.13 -10.81
N LYS A 191 22.60 -6.10 -11.43
CA LYS A 191 22.48 -6.01 -12.88
C LYS A 191 22.70 -4.58 -13.39
N PRO A 192 23.29 -4.42 -14.58
CA PRO A 192 23.45 -3.11 -15.19
C PRO A 192 22.11 -2.49 -15.59
N TYR A 193 22.14 -1.17 -15.79
CA TYR A 193 21.00 -0.35 -16.21
C TYR A 193 20.15 -0.99 -17.32
N ASN A 194 20.77 -1.48 -18.39
CA ASN A 194 20.06 -2.00 -19.56
C ASN A 194 19.24 -3.25 -19.24
N GLU A 195 19.75 -4.14 -18.39
CA GLU A 195 19.03 -5.33 -17.91
C GLU A 195 17.89 -4.92 -16.97
N ILE A 196 18.12 -3.97 -16.05
CA ILE A 196 17.07 -3.45 -15.16
C ILE A 196 15.95 -2.77 -15.96
N ASN A 197 16.28 -1.92 -16.94
CA ASN A 197 15.29 -1.26 -17.78
C ASN A 197 14.51 -2.28 -18.61
N THR A 198 15.19 -3.30 -19.15
CA THR A 198 14.52 -4.39 -19.89
C THR A 198 13.55 -5.16 -18.99
N TYR A 199 13.92 -5.41 -17.74
CA TYR A 199 13.05 -6.02 -16.74
C TYR A 199 11.84 -5.14 -16.40
N MET A 200 12.02 -3.85 -16.12
CA MET A 200 10.89 -2.94 -15.85
C MET A 200 9.90 -2.87 -17.02
N LYS A 201 10.40 -2.97 -18.26
CA LYS A 201 9.57 -2.96 -19.47
C LYS A 201 8.62 -4.16 -19.57
N THR A 202 8.93 -5.28 -18.93
CA THR A 202 8.00 -6.43 -18.90
C THR A 202 6.75 -6.14 -18.06
N PHE A 203 6.75 -5.07 -17.26
CA PHE A 203 5.63 -4.64 -16.44
C PHE A 203 4.98 -3.34 -16.93
N GLY A 204 5.40 -2.82 -18.09
CA GLY A 204 4.86 -1.58 -18.64
C GLY A 204 5.55 -0.31 -18.16
N PHE A 205 6.74 -0.42 -17.53
CA PHE A 205 7.53 0.71 -17.08
C PHE A 205 8.82 0.86 -17.89
N ASP A 206 9.18 2.10 -18.23
CA ASP A 206 10.39 2.48 -18.95
C ASP A 206 11.26 3.33 -18.05
N TYR A 207 12.45 2.82 -17.75
CA TYR A 207 13.49 3.54 -17.03
C TYR A 207 14.39 4.24 -18.06
N SER A 208 13.86 5.29 -18.69
CA SER A 208 14.58 6.10 -19.70
C SER A 208 14.84 7.54 -19.29
N GLU A 209 14.37 7.95 -18.10
CA GLU A 209 14.56 9.31 -17.60
C GLU A 209 15.64 9.36 -16.52
N HIS A 210 16.88 9.04 -16.89
CA HIS A 210 18.01 8.83 -15.98
C HIS A 210 19.30 9.47 -16.51
N PRO A 211 20.35 9.60 -15.66
CA PRO A 211 21.65 10.17 -16.04
C PRO A 211 22.68 9.13 -16.51
N HIS A 212 22.31 7.84 -16.59
CA HIS A 212 23.15 6.74 -17.12
C HIS A 212 23.38 6.84 -18.64
N CYS A 213 24.18 7.83 -19.07
CA CYS A 213 24.45 8.14 -20.48
C CYS A 213 25.75 8.98 -20.61
N ASN A 214 26.25 9.14 -21.85
CA ASN A 214 27.58 9.69 -22.15
C ASN A 214 27.60 11.06 -22.85
N SER A 215 26.46 11.73 -22.96
CA SER A 215 26.35 13.01 -23.67
C SER A 215 25.97 14.16 -22.74
N GLY A 216 26.03 15.40 -23.25
CA GLY A 216 25.56 16.61 -22.55
C GLY A 216 26.13 16.77 -21.14
N TYR A 217 25.32 17.34 -20.24
CA TYR A 217 25.75 17.64 -18.88
C TYR A 217 25.24 16.60 -17.88
N GLY A 218 26.10 16.26 -16.91
CA GLY A 218 25.77 15.38 -15.77
C GLY A 218 25.47 13.92 -16.15
N GLY A 219 26.05 13.44 -17.26
CA GLY A 219 25.99 12.03 -17.64
C GLY A 219 27.07 11.19 -16.97
N HIS A 220 26.72 9.99 -16.54
CA HIS A 220 27.64 9.06 -15.88
C HIS A 220 27.29 7.59 -16.21
N SER A 221 27.71 7.05 -17.37
CA SER A 221 27.38 5.66 -17.75
C SER A 221 27.94 4.58 -16.84
N GLU A 222 28.97 4.89 -16.05
CA GLU A 222 29.55 3.92 -15.11
C GLU A 222 28.96 4.06 -13.69
N GLY A 223 28.05 5.03 -13.50
CA GLY A 223 27.38 5.28 -12.24
C GLY A 223 26.27 4.28 -11.94
N ILE A 224 26.15 3.93 -10.65
CA ILE A 224 25.04 3.12 -10.16
C ILE A 224 23.86 4.05 -9.86
N HIS A 225 22.98 4.25 -10.83
CA HIS A 225 21.77 5.07 -10.66
C HIS A 225 20.54 4.26 -10.26
N CYS A 226 20.53 2.96 -10.53
CA CYS A 226 19.53 2.06 -9.99
C CYS A 226 20.19 0.74 -9.62
N ASP A 227 19.81 0.18 -8.48
CA ASP A 227 20.23 -1.14 -8.03
C ASP A 227 19.04 -1.89 -7.44
N ILE A 228 19.12 -3.22 -7.44
CA ILE A 228 18.16 -4.08 -6.77
C ILE A 228 18.85 -4.62 -5.53
N VAL A 229 18.33 -4.25 -4.36
CA VAL A 229 18.92 -4.60 -3.06
C VAL A 229 17.93 -5.40 -2.23
N ARG A 230 18.41 -6.32 -1.39
CA ARG A 230 17.55 -7.01 -0.44
C ARG A 230 17.20 -6.08 0.71
N ASP A 231 15.90 -5.86 0.94
CA ASP A 231 15.41 -5.13 2.11
C ASP A 231 15.10 -6.12 3.24
N ALA A 232 15.57 -5.80 4.46
CA ALA A 232 15.45 -6.67 5.62
C ALA A 232 14.03 -6.69 6.20
N THR A 233 13.25 -5.62 6.05
CA THR A 233 11.89 -5.52 6.61
C THR A 233 10.95 -6.49 5.91
N PHE A 234 11.09 -6.63 4.59
CA PHE A 234 10.24 -7.48 3.77
C PHE A 234 10.91 -8.81 3.36
N ALA A 235 12.18 -9.00 3.72
CA ALA A 235 13.01 -10.14 3.30
C ALA A 235 13.02 -10.40 1.77
N LYS A 236 12.82 -9.34 0.97
CA LYS A 236 12.71 -9.41 -0.50
C LYS A 236 13.56 -8.34 -1.19
N PRO A 237 13.93 -8.53 -2.47
CA PRO A 237 14.54 -7.46 -3.27
C PRO A 237 13.60 -6.27 -3.44
N VAL A 238 14.17 -5.06 -3.47
CA VAL A 238 13.49 -3.79 -3.76
C VAL A 238 14.35 -2.97 -4.73
N PHE A 239 13.75 -2.01 -5.43
CA PHE A 239 14.51 -1.07 -6.25
C PHE A 239 15.08 0.06 -5.38
N ARG A 240 16.32 0.46 -5.62
CA ARG A 240 16.93 1.69 -5.10
C ARG A 240 17.28 2.59 -6.28
N PHE A 241 16.78 3.82 -6.28
CA PHE A 241 17.14 4.87 -7.23
C PHE A 241 18.10 5.83 -6.54
N ASP A 242 19.24 6.08 -7.17
CA ASP A 242 20.32 6.91 -6.64
C ASP A 242 20.52 8.14 -7.52
N ILE A 243 20.78 9.29 -6.90
CA ILE A 243 21.13 10.53 -7.60
C ILE A 243 22.37 11.14 -6.95
N HIS A 244 23.37 11.46 -7.77
CA HIS A 244 24.71 11.81 -7.32
C HIS A 244 24.99 13.31 -7.43
N ILE A 245 25.80 13.78 -6.49
CA ILE A 245 26.52 15.05 -6.47
C ILE A 245 28.02 14.80 -6.68
N ASP A 246 28.54 13.73 -6.08
CA ASP A 246 29.95 13.32 -6.12
C ASP A 246 30.05 11.84 -6.54
N PRO A 247 31.01 11.43 -7.40
CA PRO A 247 32.03 12.26 -8.06
C PRO A 247 31.54 13.04 -9.28
N VAL A 248 30.39 12.65 -9.83
CA VAL A 248 29.75 13.33 -10.95
C VAL A 248 28.36 13.72 -10.51
N ILE A 249 28.02 14.99 -10.70
CA ILE A 249 26.68 15.50 -10.42
C ILE A 249 25.74 15.11 -11.56
N ASP A 250 24.72 14.31 -11.24
CA ASP A 250 23.80 13.77 -12.23
C ASP A 250 22.95 14.87 -12.87
N GLY A 251 22.68 14.76 -14.18
CA GLY A 251 21.84 15.70 -14.93
C GLY A 251 20.43 15.19 -15.23
N ASP A 252 19.71 15.90 -16.11
CA ASP A 252 18.44 15.42 -16.68
C ASP A 252 18.70 14.79 -18.05
N ARG A 253 18.80 13.45 -18.09
CA ARG A 253 18.91 12.68 -19.34
C ARG A 253 20.07 13.12 -20.23
N CYS A 254 21.21 13.48 -19.64
CA CYS A 254 22.37 13.92 -20.41
C CYS A 254 22.05 15.08 -21.38
N SER A 255 21.13 15.95 -20.98
CA SER A 255 20.68 17.08 -21.79
C SER A 255 21.77 18.14 -21.87
N ALA A 256 21.93 18.73 -23.07
CA ALA A 256 22.83 19.88 -23.27
C ALA A 256 22.17 21.22 -22.90
N THR A 257 20.85 21.25 -22.71
CA THR A 257 20.08 22.50 -22.48
C THR A 257 19.36 22.51 -21.14
N THR A 258 19.11 21.35 -20.54
CA THR A 258 18.46 21.21 -19.23
C THR A 258 19.52 21.02 -18.16
N VAL A 259 19.97 22.13 -17.58
CA VAL A 259 21.17 22.17 -16.73
C VAL A 259 20.88 22.59 -15.29
N ASP A 260 19.64 22.83 -14.92
CA ASP A 260 19.22 23.37 -13.62
C ASP A 260 18.64 22.32 -12.66
N ARG A 261 18.76 21.04 -13.00
CA ARG A 261 18.09 19.93 -12.32
C ARG A 261 18.77 18.59 -12.56
N GLN A 262 18.41 17.63 -11.73
CA GLN A 262 18.82 16.24 -11.82
C GLN A 262 17.57 15.37 -11.97
N ARG A 263 17.63 14.31 -12.78
CA ARG A 263 16.51 13.38 -12.93
C ARG A 263 16.98 11.95 -12.99
N ASN A 264 16.39 11.13 -12.13
CA ASN A 264 16.51 9.70 -12.17
C ASN A 264 15.16 9.03 -11.87
N GLU A 265 14.38 8.75 -12.90
CA GLU A 265 12.99 8.27 -12.80
C GLU A 265 12.66 7.17 -13.81
N MET A 266 11.84 6.24 -13.37
CA MET A 266 11.05 5.38 -14.24
C MET A 266 9.67 6.00 -14.50
N LYS A 267 9.06 5.63 -15.62
CA LYS A 267 7.73 6.08 -16.03
C LYS A 267 6.96 4.94 -16.66
N SER A 268 5.63 5.01 -16.67
CA SER A 268 4.83 4.13 -17.51
C SER A 268 5.16 4.32 -19.01
N ILE A 269 5.17 3.23 -19.78
CA ILE A 269 5.57 3.19 -21.20
C ILE A 269 4.60 4.01 -22.07
N THR A 270 5.13 4.78 -23.03
CA THR A 270 4.34 5.68 -23.91
C THR A 270 3.50 4.97 -24.99
N ASN A 271 3.45 3.64 -25.00
CA ASN A 271 2.62 2.84 -25.91
C ASN A 271 1.32 2.45 -25.19
N ASN A 272 0.27 3.23 -25.43
CA ASN A 272 -1.01 2.99 -24.77
C ASN A 272 -1.78 1.79 -25.31
N THR A 273 -1.54 1.34 -26.54
CA THR A 273 -2.23 0.19 -27.14
C THR A 273 -1.99 -1.10 -26.36
N THR A 274 -0.78 -1.27 -25.82
CA THR A 274 -0.42 -2.47 -25.03
C THR A 274 -0.42 -2.20 -23.53
N TRP A 275 -0.17 -0.95 -23.12
CA TRP A 275 0.10 -0.60 -21.72
C TRP A 275 -0.91 0.40 -21.14
N ALA A 276 -2.11 0.53 -21.73
CA ALA A 276 -3.21 1.31 -21.15
C ALA A 276 -3.43 1.01 -19.66
N LYS A 277 -3.27 -0.25 -19.28
CA LYS A 277 -3.47 -0.77 -17.93
C LYS A 277 -2.54 -0.24 -16.82
N VAL A 278 -1.55 0.58 -17.18
CA VAL A 278 -0.62 1.24 -16.24
C VAL A 278 -0.62 2.76 -16.43
N GLN A 279 -1.59 3.29 -17.17
CA GLN A 279 -1.81 4.70 -17.44
C GLN A 279 -3.13 5.15 -16.83
N GLY A 280 -3.30 6.45 -16.62
CA GLY A 280 -4.59 7.05 -16.32
C GLY A 280 -5.27 7.53 -17.60
N ASN A 281 -6.28 6.82 -18.06
CA ASN A 281 -7.08 7.14 -19.24
C ASN A 281 -8.34 7.93 -18.84
N TRP A 282 -8.93 8.63 -19.81
CA TRP A 282 -10.06 9.51 -19.56
C TRP A 282 -11.28 8.76 -18.99
N ASP A 283 -11.91 9.38 -17.99
CA ASP A 283 -13.10 8.95 -17.26
C ASP A 283 -12.99 7.60 -16.53
N GLU A 284 -11.78 7.06 -16.43
CA GLU A 284 -11.53 5.84 -15.65
C GLU A 284 -11.13 6.16 -14.21
N TRP A 285 -11.37 5.18 -13.35
CA TRP A 285 -10.91 5.20 -11.97
C TRP A 285 -9.67 4.31 -11.83
N GLN A 286 -8.66 4.81 -11.13
CA GLN A 286 -7.42 4.06 -10.88
C GLN A 286 -6.99 4.16 -9.42
N ILE A 287 -6.49 3.05 -8.88
CA ILE A 287 -5.74 3.03 -7.63
C ILE A 287 -4.29 2.65 -7.92
N LEU A 288 -3.37 3.40 -7.34
CA LEU A 288 -1.95 3.06 -7.30
C LEU A 288 -1.56 2.75 -5.86
N GLU A 289 -1.06 1.54 -5.64
CA GLU A 289 -0.40 1.16 -4.39
C GLU A 289 1.09 0.97 -4.65
N TRP A 290 1.92 1.52 -3.78
CA TRP A 290 3.36 1.34 -3.80
C TRP A 290 3.94 1.70 -2.44
N LYS A 291 5.18 1.28 -2.18
CA LYS A 291 5.88 1.60 -0.94
C LYS A 291 7.15 2.36 -1.24
N PHE A 292 7.55 3.25 -0.34
CA PHE A 292 8.85 3.88 -0.40
C PHE A 292 9.52 4.05 0.96
N LYS A 293 10.84 4.27 0.92
CA LYS A 293 11.65 4.68 2.05
C LYS A 293 12.64 5.75 1.62
N LEU A 294 12.78 6.78 2.43
CA LEU A 294 13.82 7.81 2.32
C LEU A 294 14.92 7.52 3.35
N PRO A 295 16.20 7.79 3.05
CA PRO A 295 17.27 7.65 4.03
C PRO A 295 17.16 8.71 5.12
N ALA A 296 17.71 8.42 6.31
CA ALA A 296 17.91 9.41 7.35
C ALA A 296 18.61 10.68 6.83
N GLY A 297 17.99 11.82 7.14
CA GLY A 297 18.50 13.13 6.77
C GLY A 297 18.44 13.44 5.28
N PHE A 298 17.51 12.87 4.52
CA PHE A 298 17.24 13.21 3.11
C PHE A 298 17.19 14.74 2.90
N GLN A 299 17.80 15.24 1.83
CA GLN A 299 17.96 16.67 1.52
C GLN A 299 17.21 17.03 0.25
N PRO A 300 15.92 17.43 0.37
CA PRO A 300 15.19 18.02 -0.73
C PRO A 300 15.59 19.49 -0.94
N THR A 301 15.09 20.10 -2.00
CA THR A 301 15.36 21.52 -2.30
C THR A 301 14.16 22.43 -2.04
N ALA A 302 14.41 23.74 -2.04
CA ALA A 302 13.35 24.76 -1.95
C ALA A 302 12.52 24.90 -3.22
N ASN A 303 13.05 24.56 -4.39
CA ASN A 303 12.33 24.68 -5.66
C ASN A 303 11.42 23.47 -5.87
N PHE A 304 12.01 22.32 -6.19
CA PHE A 304 11.28 21.06 -6.32
C PHE A 304 12.19 19.85 -6.07
N CYS A 305 11.61 18.78 -5.54
CA CYS A 305 12.19 17.46 -5.40
C CYS A 305 11.05 16.45 -5.36
N HIS A 306 10.63 15.97 -6.53
CA HIS A 306 9.51 15.03 -6.67
C HIS A 306 10.01 13.60 -6.52
N ILE A 307 9.23 12.78 -5.79
CA ILE A 307 9.46 11.33 -5.70
C ILE A 307 8.43 10.50 -6.48
N HIS A 308 7.27 11.10 -6.76
CA HIS A 308 6.23 10.55 -7.60
C HIS A 308 5.52 11.67 -8.36
N GLN A 309 5.08 11.38 -9.58
CA GLN A 309 4.34 12.31 -10.43
C GLN A 309 3.26 11.57 -11.22
N LEU A 310 2.07 12.17 -11.26
CA LEU A 310 1.05 11.91 -12.29
C LEU A 310 1.19 12.98 -13.36
N LYS A 311 1.61 12.62 -14.58
CA LYS A 311 1.97 13.60 -15.61
C LYS A 311 1.35 13.27 -16.97
N ALA A 312 0.61 14.21 -17.54
CA ALA A 312 0.10 14.11 -18.90
C ALA A 312 1.21 13.72 -19.90
N GLN A 313 0.88 12.76 -20.78
CA GLN A 313 1.76 12.33 -21.85
C GLN A 313 2.01 13.48 -22.85
N ASP A 314 0.94 14.08 -23.32
CA ASP A 314 0.85 15.06 -24.40
C ASP A 314 -0.25 16.08 -24.10
N GLY A 315 -0.64 16.87 -25.12
CA GLY A 315 -1.49 18.05 -24.98
C GLY A 315 -0.69 19.35 -24.87
N PRO A 316 -1.33 20.52 -25.09
CA PRO A 316 -0.69 21.82 -25.15
C PRO A 316 0.00 22.25 -23.84
N ASN A 317 -0.48 21.77 -22.69
CA ASN A 317 0.01 22.17 -21.36
C ASN A 317 0.63 21.00 -20.56
N ASN A 318 1.26 20.03 -21.23
CA ASN A 318 1.80 18.81 -20.60
C ASN A 318 3.13 18.99 -19.84
N GLY A 319 3.64 20.22 -19.73
CA GLY A 319 4.95 20.51 -19.14
C GLY A 319 5.00 20.21 -17.64
N SER A 320 3.93 20.56 -16.91
CA SER A 320 3.81 20.35 -15.46
C SER A 320 3.02 19.06 -15.13
N PRO A 321 3.33 18.35 -14.02
CA PRO A 321 2.54 17.22 -13.56
C PRO A 321 1.15 17.63 -13.05
N VAL A 322 0.17 16.74 -13.19
CA VAL A 322 -1.15 16.87 -12.56
C VAL A 322 -1.02 16.82 -11.04
N ILE A 323 -0.41 15.76 -10.52
CA ILE A 323 -0.11 15.57 -9.10
C ILE A 323 1.38 15.31 -8.92
N THR A 324 1.94 15.76 -7.80
CA THR A 324 3.27 15.35 -7.33
C THR A 324 3.26 15.06 -5.84
N ILE A 325 4.02 14.04 -5.43
CA ILE A 325 4.44 13.83 -4.04
C ILE A 325 5.88 14.34 -3.91
N THR A 326 6.07 15.31 -3.03
CA THR A 326 7.24 16.20 -3.07
C THR A 326 7.82 16.45 -1.67
N PRO A 327 8.95 15.81 -1.33
CA PRO A 327 9.85 16.32 -0.32
C PRO A 327 10.28 17.76 -0.64
N ARG A 328 10.25 18.65 0.36
CA ARG A 328 10.64 20.05 0.20
C ARG A 328 11.34 20.58 1.44
N ALA A 329 12.25 21.54 1.24
CA ALA A 329 12.86 22.31 2.32
C ALA A 329 12.69 23.82 2.08
N ASN A 330 13.03 24.63 3.05
CA ASN A 330 13.30 26.05 2.84
C ASN A 330 14.65 26.23 2.13
N SER A 331 14.94 27.43 1.64
CA SER A 331 16.19 27.74 0.93
C SER A 331 17.45 27.58 1.80
N ASP A 332 17.30 27.66 3.12
CA ASP A 332 18.34 27.41 4.12
C ASP A 332 18.41 25.94 4.57
N GLY A 333 17.61 25.05 3.98
CA GLY A 333 17.56 23.62 4.31
C GLY A 333 16.70 23.28 5.53
N THR A 334 16.10 24.27 6.19
CA THR A 334 15.17 24.06 7.31
C THR A 334 13.77 23.66 6.82
N ASN A 335 12.86 23.32 7.74
CA ASN A 335 11.46 22.98 7.42
C ASN A 335 11.33 21.91 6.32
N LYS A 336 12.08 20.81 6.49
CA LYS A 336 11.95 19.63 5.64
C LYS A 336 10.57 19.01 5.85
N ARG A 337 9.81 18.89 4.77
CA ARG A 337 8.42 18.45 4.80
C ARG A 337 8.03 17.68 3.55
N MET A 338 7.00 16.85 3.67
CA MET A 338 6.30 16.28 2.52
C MET A 338 5.17 17.22 2.08
N GLN A 339 4.97 17.31 0.76
CA GLN A 339 3.87 18.04 0.14
C GLN A 339 3.20 17.18 -0.94
N ILE A 340 1.90 17.39 -1.13
CA ILE A 340 1.19 17.00 -2.35
C ILE A 340 0.77 18.27 -3.09
N ILE A 341 1.13 18.37 -4.37
CA ILE A 341 0.89 19.56 -5.19
C ILE A 341 0.07 19.17 -6.41
N HIS A 342 -1.03 19.90 -6.64
CA HIS A 342 -1.93 19.77 -7.76
C HIS A 342 -1.78 20.95 -8.74
N SER A 343 -1.65 20.65 -10.03
CA SER A 343 -1.64 21.65 -11.12
C SER A 343 -2.31 21.09 -12.38
N VAL A 344 -2.87 21.93 -13.29
CA VAL A 344 -3.64 21.39 -14.44
C VAL A 344 -3.35 21.97 -15.81
N ASP A 345 -3.46 23.25 -16.07
CA ASP A 345 -3.09 23.85 -17.37
C ASP A 345 -1.86 24.75 -17.22
N GLY A 346 -0.88 24.24 -16.49
CA GLY A 346 0.32 24.96 -16.07
C GLY A 346 0.58 24.81 -14.57
N ALA A 347 1.77 25.20 -14.12
CA ALA A 347 2.21 25.01 -12.73
C ALA A 347 1.37 25.79 -11.70
N SER A 348 0.61 26.80 -12.12
CA SER A 348 -0.13 27.73 -11.26
C SER A 348 -1.64 27.78 -11.52
N THR A 349 -2.19 26.83 -12.29
CA THR A 349 -3.59 26.87 -12.74
C THR A 349 -4.47 25.80 -12.10
N GLY A 350 -3.93 25.01 -11.14
CA GLY A 350 -4.70 24.08 -10.31
C GLY A 350 -4.88 24.56 -8.87
N LYS A 351 -5.11 23.61 -7.95
CA LYS A 351 -5.33 23.91 -6.52
C LYS A 351 -4.05 24.24 -5.74
N GLY A 352 -2.87 24.08 -6.36
CA GLY A 352 -1.59 24.37 -5.73
C GLY A 352 -1.20 23.30 -4.71
N THR A 353 -0.63 23.69 -3.58
CA THR A 353 -0.25 22.74 -2.53
C THR A 353 -1.50 22.31 -1.74
N VAL A 354 -1.95 21.08 -1.94
CA VAL A 354 -3.15 20.51 -1.29
C VAL A 354 -2.84 19.79 0.01
N VAL A 355 -1.62 19.26 0.16
CA VAL A 355 -1.07 18.77 1.43
C VAL A 355 0.26 19.45 1.69
N ASN A 356 0.47 19.94 2.91
CA ASN A 356 1.66 20.70 3.29
C ASN A 356 2.09 20.42 4.73
N ASN A 357 3.35 20.78 5.04
CA ASN A 357 3.90 20.82 6.41
C ASN A 357 3.87 19.48 7.16
N ILE A 358 3.80 18.35 6.46
CA ILE A 358 3.99 17.04 7.09
C ILE A 358 5.49 16.85 7.32
N PRO A 359 5.98 16.70 8.57
CA PRO A 359 7.42 16.66 8.84
C PRO A 359 8.11 15.54 8.06
N LEU A 360 9.20 15.84 7.34
CA LEU A 360 9.91 14.81 6.56
C LEU A 360 10.52 13.73 7.47
N SER A 361 10.86 14.10 8.71
CA SER A 361 11.38 13.18 9.72
C SER A 361 10.43 12.03 10.06
N ASP A 362 9.13 12.13 9.76
CA ASP A 362 8.19 11.02 9.92
C ASP A 362 8.36 9.90 8.85
N PHE A 363 9.05 10.21 7.74
CA PHE A 363 9.30 9.33 6.58
C PHE A 363 10.75 8.84 6.47
N GLU A 364 11.69 9.51 7.14
CA GLU A 364 13.12 9.20 7.07
C GLU A 364 13.45 7.89 7.83
N ASP A 365 14.21 6.99 7.18
CA ASP A 365 14.54 5.64 7.63
C ASP A 365 13.32 4.74 7.95
N GLU A 366 12.15 5.10 7.42
CA GLU A 366 10.90 4.40 7.62
C GLU A 366 10.31 3.96 6.27
N TRP A 367 9.83 2.72 6.20
CA TRP A 367 9.00 2.30 5.09
C TRP A 367 7.58 2.82 5.27
N VAL A 368 7.04 3.42 4.22
CA VAL A 368 5.65 3.88 4.15
C VAL A 368 4.94 3.25 2.95
N GLN A 369 3.64 3.00 3.10
CA GLN A 369 2.75 2.55 2.04
C GLN A 369 1.93 3.73 1.55
N VAL A 370 1.94 3.94 0.24
CA VAL A 370 1.15 4.95 -0.46
C VAL A 370 -0.03 4.25 -1.14
N ARG A 371 -1.21 4.83 -0.98
CA ARG A 371 -2.41 4.50 -1.76
C ARG A 371 -2.96 5.79 -2.34
N GLU A 372 -2.90 5.93 -3.67
CA GLU A 372 -3.52 7.03 -4.41
C GLU A 372 -4.73 6.50 -5.17
N GLU A 373 -5.85 7.22 -5.13
CA GLU A 373 -7.08 6.90 -5.88
C GLU A 373 -7.49 8.09 -6.72
N MET A 374 -7.71 7.86 -8.02
CA MET A 374 -7.96 8.89 -9.02
C MET A 374 -9.24 8.57 -9.80
N HIS A 375 -10.01 9.61 -10.12
CA HIS A 375 -10.94 9.60 -11.25
C HIS A 375 -10.46 10.62 -12.28
N TYR A 376 -10.04 10.15 -13.45
CA TYR A 376 -9.37 10.98 -14.46
C TYR A 376 -10.37 11.73 -15.35
N THR A 377 -10.91 12.83 -14.83
CA THR A 377 -11.79 13.76 -15.56
C THR A 377 -11.61 15.19 -15.02
N HIS A 378 -12.25 16.18 -15.66
CA HIS A 378 -12.18 17.58 -15.24
C HIS A 378 -12.90 17.85 -13.90
N ASN A 379 -13.98 17.12 -13.62
CA ASN A 379 -14.63 17.08 -12.31
C ASN A 379 -14.28 15.77 -11.61
N GLY A 380 -12.98 15.52 -11.47
CA GLY A 380 -12.45 14.27 -11.00
C GLY A 380 -12.41 14.15 -9.49
N TYR A 381 -11.69 13.11 -9.06
CA TYR A 381 -11.48 12.72 -7.68
C TYR A 381 -9.98 12.44 -7.47
N TYR A 382 -9.45 12.86 -6.32
CA TYR A 382 -8.13 12.43 -5.87
C TYR A 382 -8.16 12.19 -4.37
N ALA A 383 -7.70 11.01 -3.96
CA ALA A 383 -7.35 10.73 -2.57
C ALA A 383 -5.94 10.17 -2.48
N CYS A 384 -5.25 10.49 -1.39
CA CYS A 384 -3.95 9.96 -1.07
C CYS A 384 -3.87 9.64 0.42
N GLU A 385 -3.63 8.37 0.72
CA GLU A 385 -3.30 7.89 2.06
C GLU A 385 -1.84 7.42 2.08
N ILE A 386 -1.08 7.87 3.08
CA ILE A 386 0.27 7.38 3.33
C ILE A 386 0.39 6.90 4.78
N ILE A 387 0.67 5.61 4.96
CA ILE A 387 0.75 4.95 6.26
C ILE A 387 2.18 4.46 6.50
N ARG A 388 2.74 4.76 7.67
CA ARG A 388 4.02 4.20 8.11
C ARG A 388 3.86 2.75 8.55
N ILE A 389 4.68 1.87 8.01
CA ILE A 389 4.52 0.42 8.18
C ILE A 389 4.89 -0.05 9.58
N ARG A 390 5.90 0.56 10.21
CA ARG A 390 6.41 0.13 11.53
C ARG A 390 5.32 0.12 12.61
N ASP A 391 4.45 1.12 12.62
CA ASP A 391 3.49 1.38 13.69
C ASP A 391 2.06 1.69 13.21
N GLY A 392 1.80 1.64 11.91
CA GLY A 392 0.49 1.94 11.33
C GLY A 392 0.10 3.43 11.44
N LYS A 393 1.04 4.34 11.74
CA LYS A 393 0.74 5.76 11.83
C LYS A 393 0.36 6.30 10.45
N VAL A 394 -0.86 6.85 10.35
CA VAL A 394 -1.30 7.65 9.20
C VAL A 394 -0.50 8.95 9.16
N LEU A 395 0.28 9.16 8.10
CA LEU A 395 1.10 10.36 7.89
C LEU A 395 0.39 11.38 7.01
N ILE A 396 -0.35 10.88 6.01
CA ILE A 396 -1.20 11.67 5.12
C ILE A 396 -2.52 10.91 4.95
N ASP A 397 -3.62 11.65 5.05
CA ASP A 397 -4.97 11.22 4.71
C ASP A 397 -5.66 12.42 4.08
N PHE A 398 -5.70 12.44 2.75
CA PHE A 398 -6.23 13.54 1.95
C PHE A 398 -7.26 13.02 0.97
N GLU A 399 -8.37 13.75 0.83
CA GLU A 399 -9.41 13.49 -0.15
C GLU A 399 -9.92 14.82 -0.74
N ASP A 400 -10.10 14.83 -2.06
CA ASP A 400 -10.78 15.89 -2.78
C ASP A 400 -11.70 15.27 -3.84
N THR A 401 -13.01 15.41 -3.62
CA THR A 401 -14.05 14.79 -4.46
C THR A 401 -14.44 15.63 -5.67
N ASN A 402 -13.76 16.76 -5.91
CA ASN A 402 -13.98 17.61 -7.08
C ASN A 402 -12.69 18.36 -7.41
N ILE A 403 -11.76 17.64 -8.03
CA ILE A 403 -10.45 18.11 -8.42
C ILE A 403 -10.19 17.71 -9.87
N ASP A 404 -9.67 18.65 -10.66
CA ASP A 404 -9.38 18.39 -12.07
C ASP A 404 -8.17 17.46 -12.19
N MET A 405 -8.40 16.25 -12.70
CA MET A 405 -7.36 15.23 -12.82
C MET A 405 -6.94 15.01 -14.27
N TRP A 406 -7.35 15.89 -15.18
CA TRP A 406 -7.07 15.77 -16.60
C TRP A 406 -6.40 17.01 -17.17
N ARG A 407 -5.68 16.85 -18.28
CA ARG A 407 -5.17 17.99 -19.05
C ARG A 407 -5.84 17.99 -20.41
N SER A 408 -6.50 19.10 -20.75
CA SER A 408 -7.19 19.22 -22.03
C SER A 408 -6.24 18.92 -23.19
N GLY A 409 -6.66 18.02 -24.08
CA GLY A 409 -5.90 17.53 -25.22
C GLY A 409 -4.85 16.45 -24.89
N ALA A 410 -4.74 15.98 -23.65
CA ALA A 410 -3.92 14.83 -23.31
C ALA A 410 -4.61 13.52 -23.71
N SER A 411 -3.83 12.53 -24.14
CA SER A 411 -4.25 11.16 -24.40
C SER A 411 -4.38 10.32 -23.13
N PHE A 412 -3.46 10.50 -22.18
CA PHE A 412 -3.44 9.81 -20.88
C PHE A 412 -2.47 10.48 -19.90
N ILE A 413 -2.64 10.16 -18.62
CA ILE A 413 -1.78 10.55 -17.51
C ILE A 413 -0.80 9.42 -17.20
N ARG A 414 0.49 9.73 -17.13
CA ARG A 414 1.56 8.78 -16.81
C ARG A 414 1.90 8.76 -15.35
N ASN A 415 2.20 7.55 -14.89
CA ASN A 415 2.77 7.29 -13.58
C ASN A 415 4.29 7.38 -13.66
N LYS A 416 4.92 8.19 -12.79
CA LYS A 416 6.38 8.32 -12.71
C LYS A 416 6.88 8.18 -11.29
N TYR A 417 8.01 7.52 -11.11
CA TYR A 417 8.61 7.23 -9.81
C TYR A 417 10.12 7.38 -9.89
N GLY A 418 10.74 7.95 -8.85
CA GLY A 418 12.19 8.12 -8.79
C GLY A 418 12.55 9.42 -8.09
N ILE A 419 13.67 10.05 -8.43
CA ILE A 419 14.07 11.35 -7.88
C ILE A 419 14.16 12.37 -9.01
N TYR A 420 13.36 13.42 -8.92
CA TYR A 420 13.43 14.55 -9.83
C TYR A 420 13.56 15.86 -9.06
N ARG A 421 14.76 16.42 -9.00
CA ARG A 421 15.08 17.55 -8.12
C ARG A 421 15.77 18.70 -8.82
N SER A 422 15.46 19.92 -8.41
CA SER A 422 16.18 21.14 -8.84
C SER A 422 17.59 21.15 -8.26
N LEU A 423 18.52 21.84 -8.93
CA LEU A 423 19.81 22.23 -8.36
C LEU A 423 19.73 23.50 -7.49
N ALA A 424 18.52 24.02 -7.25
CA ALA A 424 18.25 25.17 -6.38
C ALA A 424 19.06 26.42 -6.71
N GLY A 425 19.08 26.80 -7.99
CA GLY A 425 19.88 27.92 -8.50
C GLY A 425 21.25 27.52 -9.03
N GLY A 426 21.68 26.28 -8.78
CA GLY A 426 22.82 25.66 -9.42
C GLY A 426 22.62 25.39 -10.92
N ARG A 427 23.72 25.26 -11.66
CA ARG A 427 23.73 24.93 -13.08
C ARG A 427 24.90 24.00 -13.44
N LEU A 428 24.59 22.95 -14.20
CA LEU A 428 25.54 21.94 -14.68
C LEU A 428 26.55 22.45 -15.73
N ASP A 429 26.26 23.57 -16.39
CA ASP A 429 27.13 24.18 -17.41
C ASP A 429 28.17 25.15 -16.84
N ASN A 430 28.22 25.31 -15.51
CA ASN A 430 29.23 26.11 -14.82
C ASN A 430 30.48 25.26 -14.48
N ASN A 431 31.63 25.93 -14.26
CA ASN A 431 32.86 25.31 -13.80
C ASN A 431 33.44 26.03 -12.55
N PRO A 432 33.46 25.39 -11.35
CA PRO A 432 32.88 24.09 -11.06
C PRO A 432 31.35 24.13 -11.20
N VAL A 433 30.72 22.96 -11.33
CA VAL A 433 29.27 22.86 -11.46
C VAL A 433 28.59 23.61 -10.31
N GLY A 434 27.66 24.51 -10.65
CA GLY A 434 26.90 25.24 -9.65
C GLY A 434 25.90 24.30 -8.99
N GLN A 435 25.94 24.18 -7.68
CA GLN A 435 24.94 23.47 -6.90
C GLN A 435 24.67 24.21 -5.58
N SER A 436 23.48 24.02 -5.02
CA SER A 436 23.28 24.39 -3.63
C SER A 436 24.25 23.58 -2.74
N PRO A 437 24.94 24.21 -1.78
CA PRO A 437 25.82 23.50 -0.84
C PRO A 437 25.04 22.54 0.08
N LEU A 438 23.70 22.62 0.05
CA LEU A 438 22.80 21.75 0.80
C LEU A 438 22.42 20.47 0.04
N LEU A 439 22.95 20.25 -1.17
CA LEU A 439 22.70 19.00 -1.91
C LEU A 439 23.77 17.96 -1.58
N LYS A 440 23.33 16.72 -1.45
CA LYS A 440 24.18 15.52 -1.33
C LYS A 440 23.68 14.41 -2.23
N ASN A 441 24.44 13.32 -2.31
CA ASN A 441 23.96 12.07 -2.91
C ASN A 441 22.71 11.61 -2.16
N GLU A 442 21.66 11.27 -2.89
CA GLU A 442 20.40 10.80 -2.29
C GLU A 442 19.96 9.50 -2.93
N SER A 443 19.17 8.76 -2.15
CA SER A 443 18.59 7.49 -2.55
C SER A 443 17.10 7.48 -2.26
N LEU A 444 16.36 6.69 -3.03
CA LEU A 444 14.95 6.38 -2.82
C LEU A 444 14.76 4.88 -3.02
N TRP A 445 14.25 4.19 -2.01
CA TRP A 445 13.86 2.79 -2.15
C TRP A 445 12.38 2.70 -2.46
N ILE A 446 12.00 1.85 -3.43
CA ILE A 446 10.60 1.65 -3.85
C ILE A 446 10.30 0.17 -4.14
N THR A 447 9.08 -0.27 -3.85
CA THR A 447 8.61 -1.66 -4.05
C THR A 447 7.07 -1.76 -4.05
N ASP A 448 6.53 -2.96 -4.28
CA ASP A 448 5.10 -3.28 -4.13
C ASP A 448 4.17 -2.48 -5.06
N PHE A 449 4.55 -2.30 -6.32
CA PHE A 449 3.71 -1.57 -7.27
C PHE A 449 2.49 -2.40 -7.62
N LYS A 450 1.31 -1.81 -7.45
CA LYS A 450 0.04 -2.39 -7.91
C LYS A 450 -0.81 -1.30 -8.53
N VAL A 451 -1.44 -1.64 -9.65
CA VAL A 451 -2.38 -0.77 -10.35
C VAL A 451 -3.71 -1.49 -10.40
N TYR A 452 -4.75 -0.82 -9.92
CA TYR A 452 -6.11 -1.30 -10.02
C TYR A 452 -6.96 -0.33 -10.82
N GLU A 453 -7.89 -0.86 -11.61
CA GLU A 453 -8.77 -0.06 -12.45
C GLU A 453 -10.23 -0.38 -12.21
N LYS A 454 -11.05 0.66 -12.34
CA LYS A 454 -12.50 0.58 -12.35
C LYS A 454 -13.00 1.45 -13.49
N ASN A 455 -14.02 0.98 -14.19
CA ASN A 455 -14.55 1.66 -15.38
C ASN A 455 -13.45 1.95 -16.42
N THR A 456 -12.58 0.97 -16.70
CA THR A 456 -11.50 1.10 -17.69
C THR A 456 -12.04 1.72 -18.97
N SER A 457 -11.33 2.74 -19.47
CA SER A 457 -11.77 3.48 -20.65
C SER A 457 -11.97 2.55 -21.86
N PRO A 458 -13.10 2.64 -22.60
CA PRO A 458 -13.31 1.83 -23.80
C PRO A 458 -12.38 2.22 -24.95
N ASP A 459 -11.88 3.47 -24.95
CA ASP A 459 -11.06 4.05 -26.02
C ASP A 459 -9.75 4.66 -25.46
N PRO A 460 -8.90 3.86 -24.79
CA PRO A 460 -7.75 4.37 -24.05
C PRO A 460 -6.76 5.09 -24.97
N GLY A 461 -6.31 6.28 -24.57
CA GLY A 461 -5.35 7.09 -25.32
C GLY A 461 -5.98 8.05 -26.31
N THR A 462 -7.29 8.07 -26.43
CA THR A 462 -8.01 9.11 -27.16
C THR A 462 -7.85 10.45 -26.44
N PRO A 463 -7.47 11.54 -27.12
CA PRO A 463 -7.40 12.86 -26.48
C PRO A 463 -8.79 13.38 -26.07
N HIS A 464 -8.88 13.94 -24.86
CA HIS A 464 -10.09 14.59 -24.33
C HIS A 464 -9.80 16.01 -23.87
N ASN A 465 -10.78 16.91 -24.04
CA ASN A 465 -10.67 18.36 -23.79
C ASN A 465 -11.45 18.84 -22.58
#